data_AF-A0A7S3T9A9-F1
#
_entry.id   AF-A0A7S3T9A9-F1
#
_cell.length_a   1.000
_cell.length_b   1.000
_cell.length_c   1.000
_cell.angle_alpha   90.00
_cell.angle_beta   90.00
_cell.angle_gamma   90.00
#
_symmetry.space_group_name_H-M   'P 1'
#
loop_
_entity.id
_entity.type
_entity.pdbx_description
1 polymer ?
#
loop_
_entity_poly.entity_id
_entity_poly.type
_entity_poly.pdbx_seq_one_letter_code
_entity_poly.pdbx_strand_id
1 'polypeptide(L)'
;RAPEWLFAEPDPVAWDEFKGLLVAQYKHPLRAWRMCLDTDNSNRISWSEFLAASKKVRFDGNTGAAWRVLDGDASGVITMREYDPPSAELLESFKDWADTNFGSVKLCFNTLDGDHSGSVTF
;
A
#
# COMPACT_ATOMS: atom_id res chain seq x y z
N ARG A 1 -14.28 15.81 -14.97
CA ARG A 1 -15.39 14.94 -14.52
C ARG A 1 -15.14 14.65 -13.04
N ALA A 2 -16.15 14.75 -12.17
CA ALA A 2 -15.98 14.43 -10.76
C ALA A 2 -15.55 12.96 -10.59
N PRO A 3 -14.70 12.62 -9.60
CA PRO A 3 -14.34 11.24 -9.31
C PRO A 3 -15.58 10.41 -8.94
N GLU A 4 -15.62 9.16 -9.36
CA GLU A 4 -16.77 8.26 -9.09
C GLU A 4 -16.98 7.96 -7.60
N TRP A 5 -15.89 7.92 -6.81
CA TRP A 5 -15.98 7.67 -5.37
C TRP A 5 -16.72 8.77 -4.60
N LEU A 6 -16.83 9.99 -5.15
CA LEU A 6 -17.51 11.10 -4.48
C LEU A 6 -19.01 10.83 -4.25
N PHE A 7 -19.59 9.94 -5.06
CA PHE A 7 -21.00 9.57 -5.00
C PHE A 7 -21.21 8.07 -4.71
N ALA A 8 -20.12 7.34 -4.43
CA ALA A 8 -20.19 5.92 -4.16
C ALA A 8 -20.42 5.68 -2.67
N GLU A 9 -21.31 4.75 -2.36
CA GLU A 9 -21.39 4.16 -1.03
C GLU A 9 -20.27 3.12 -0.87
N PRO A 10 -19.68 2.96 0.33
CA PRO A 10 -18.69 1.93 0.57
C PRO A 10 -19.29 0.54 0.38
N ASP A 11 -18.61 -0.30 -0.41
CA ASP A 11 -19.01 -1.69 -0.66
C ASP A 11 -17.87 -2.66 -0.28
N PRO A 12 -17.96 -3.30 0.91
CA PRO A 12 -16.96 -4.26 1.37
C PRO A 12 -16.76 -5.44 0.41
N VAL A 13 -17.79 -5.86 -0.32
CA VAL A 13 -17.67 -6.97 -1.28
C VAL A 13 -16.79 -6.57 -2.46
N ALA A 14 -17.01 -5.36 -3.00
CA ALA A 14 -16.17 -4.81 -4.05
C ALA A 14 -14.70 -4.68 -3.60
N TRP A 15 -14.48 -4.30 -2.33
CA TRP A 15 -13.13 -4.27 -1.76
C TRP A 15 -12.52 -5.67 -1.66
N ASP A 16 -13.24 -6.65 -1.12
CA ASP A 16 -12.74 -8.02 -0.96
C ASP A 16 -12.38 -8.66 -2.31
N GLU A 17 -13.17 -8.43 -3.36
CA GLU A 17 -12.86 -8.86 -4.71
C GLU A 17 -11.56 -8.23 -5.24
N PHE A 18 -11.42 -6.91 -5.09
CA PHE A 18 -10.20 -6.22 -5.53
C PHE A 18 -8.97 -6.67 -4.73
N LYS A 19 -9.09 -6.80 -3.40
CA LYS A 19 -8.04 -7.34 -2.52
C LYS A 19 -7.65 -8.75 -2.94
N GLY A 20 -8.63 -9.60 -3.28
CA GLY A 20 -8.41 -10.95 -3.79
C GLY A 20 -7.55 -10.96 -5.06
N LEU A 21 -7.83 -10.09 -6.02
CA LEU A 21 -7.04 -9.96 -7.26
C LEU A 21 -5.60 -9.51 -6.97
N LEU A 22 -5.41 -8.53 -6.09
CA LEU A 22 -4.09 -8.06 -5.67
C LEU A 22 -3.27 -9.19 -5.03
N VAL A 23 -3.86 -9.93 -4.09
CA VAL A 23 -3.18 -11.05 -3.43
C VAL A 23 -2.89 -12.19 -4.41
N ALA A 24 -3.81 -12.50 -5.32
CA ALA A 24 -3.59 -13.53 -6.34
C ALA A 24 -2.38 -13.20 -7.24
N GLN A 25 -2.22 -11.94 -7.64
CA GLN A 25 -1.13 -11.50 -8.52
C GLN A 25 0.19 -11.27 -7.78
N TYR A 26 0.17 -10.59 -6.63
CA TYR A 26 1.39 -10.14 -5.95
C TYR A 26 1.80 -11.01 -4.77
N LYS A 27 0.96 -11.96 -4.35
CA LYS A 27 1.16 -12.95 -3.27
C LYS A 27 1.21 -12.39 -1.85
N HIS A 28 1.60 -11.13 -1.68
CA HIS A 28 1.69 -10.48 -0.37
C HIS A 28 1.18 -9.03 -0.44
N PRO A 29 0.45 -8.53 0.58
CA PRO A 29 -0.05 -7.15 0.61
C PRO A 29 1.04 -6.09 0.44
N LEU A 30 2.14 -6.16 1.20
CA LEU A 30 3.30 -5.26 1.00
C LEU A 30 3.86 -5.25 -0.43
N ARG A 31 3.84 -6.41 -1.11
CA ARG A 31 4.32 -6.48 -2.50
C ARG A 31 3.32 -5.85 -3.46
N ALA A 32 2.02 -6.05 -3.23
CA ALA A 32 0.97 -5.35 -3.99
C ALA A 32 1.06 -3.84 -3.79
N TRP A 33 1.24 -3.38 -2.54
CA TRP A 33 1.47 -1.98 -2.21
C TRP A 33 2.62 -1.41 -3.04
N ARG A 34 3.82 -1.99 -2.89
CA ARG A 34 5.05 -1.45 -3.47
C ARG A 34 5.11 -1.49 -5.00
N MET A 35 4.44 -2.47 -5.62
CA MET A 35 4.56 -2.76 -7.06
C MET A 35 3.36 -2.31 -7.89
N CYS A 36 2.25 -1.94 -7.25
CA CYS A 36 0.97 -1.72 -7.93
C CYS A 36 0.19 -0.52 -7.40
N LEU A 37 0.18 -0.29 -6.09
CA LEU A 37 -0.70 0.72 -5.48
C LEU A 37 0.02 2.02 -5.15
N ASP A 38 1.25 1.97 -4.66
CA ASP A 38 2.08 3.14 -4.34
C ASP A 38 3.26 3.15 -5.31
N THR A 39 3.01 3.70 -6.49
CA THR A 39 3.95 3.63 -7.61
C THR A 39 4.93 4.80 -7.64
N ASP A 40 4.60 5.88 -6.94
CA ASP A 40 5.45 7.06 -6.78
C ASP A 40 6.29 7.05 -5.50
N ASN A 41 6.11 6.05 -4.63
CA ASN A 41 6.78 5.90 -3.34
C ASN A 41 6.40 6.99 -2.32
N SER A 42 5.20 7.54 -2.44
CA SER A 42 4.68 8.54 -1.50
C SER A 42 4.28 7.94 -0.15
N ASN A 43 4.28 6.61 -0.02
CA ASN A 43 3.82 5.87 1.16
C ASN A 43 2.32 6.10 1.45
N ARG A 44 1.57 6.47 0.41
CA ARG A 44 0.11 6.63 0.40
C ARG A 44 -0.39 6.20 -0.98
N ILE A 45 -1.66 5.82 -1.08
CA ILE A 45 -2.29 5.52 -2.37
C ILE A 45 -3.23 6.68 -2.70
N SER A 46 -2.95 7.34 -3.82
CA SER A 46 -3.88 8.32 -4.39
C SER A 46 -5.03 7.63 -5.13
N TRP A 47 -6.14 8.34 -5.34
CA TRP A 47 -7.24 7.84 -6.17
C TRP A 47 -6.76 7.44 -7.58
N SER A 48 -5.85 8.22 -8.17
CA SER A 48 -5.27 7.94 -9.48
C SER A 48 -4.54 6.60 -9.53
N GLU A 49 -3.79 6.27 -8.49
CA GLU A 49 -3.06 5.00 -8.43
C GLU A 49 -3.99 3.83 -8.15
N PHE A 50 -4.97 4.00 -7.26
CA PHE A 50 -5.97 2.96 -7.01
C PHE A 50 -6.76 2.62 -8.27
N LEU A 51 -7.17 3.63 -9.05
CA LEU A 51 -7.84 3.46 -10.33
C LEU A 51 -6.92 2.84 -11.40
N ALA A 52 -5.63 3.17 -11.39
CA ALA A 52 -4.67 2.52 -12.28
C ALA A 52 -4.45 1.05 -11.91
N ALA A 53 -4.36 0.75 -10.61
CA ALA A 53 -4.23 -0.59 -10.08
C ALA A 53 -5.45 -1.46 -10.38
N SER A 54 -6.67 -0.93 -10.23
CA SER A 54 -7.90 -1.67 -10.55
C SER A 54 -7.92 -2.13 -12.01
N LYS A 55 -7.52 -1.26 -12.93
CA LYS A 55 -7.33 -1.60 -14.36
C LYS A 55 -6.21 -2.63 -14.57
N LYS A 56 -5.08 -2.48 -13.88
CA LYS A 56 -3.91 -3.36 -14.02
C LYS A 56 -4.20 -4.80 -13.61
N VAL A 57 -5.01 -4.99 -12.56
CA VAL A 57 -5.44 -6.32 -12.10
C VAL A 57 -6.72 -6.81 -12.77
N ARG A 58 -7.29 -6.04 -13.70
CA ARG A 58 -8.56 -6.33 -14.41
C ARG A 58 -9.73 -6.51 -13.45
N PHE A 59 -9.85 -5.60 -12.49
CA PHE A 59 -11.01 -5.54 -11.62
C PHE A 59 -12.20 -4.94 -12.38
N ASP A 60 -13.27 -5.73 -12.50
CA ASP A 60 -14.49 -5.36 -13.22
C ASP A 60 -15.61 -4.84 -12.29
N GLY A 61 -15.37 -4.80 -10.97
CA GLY A 61 -16.31 -4.30 -9.98
C GLY A 61 -16.29 -2.77 -9.80
N ASN A 62 -17.03 -2.28 -8.81
CA ASN A 62 -17.14 -0.85 -8.53
C ASN A 62 -15.89 -0.31 -7.81
N THR A 63 -14.97 0.29 -8.58
CA THR A 63 -13.70 0.82 -8.04
C THR A 63 -13.93 1.95 -7.04
N GLY A 64 -14.86 2.86 -7.30
CA GLY A 64 -15.22 3.93 -6.37
C GLY A 64 -15.75 3.42 -5.03
N ALA A 65 -16.61 2.40 -5.04
CA ALA A 65 -17.15 1.81 -3.82
C ALA A 65 -16.07 1.07 -3.02
N ALA A 66 -15.18 0.32 -3.69
CA ALA A 66 -14.04 -0.33 -3.05
C ALA A 66 -13.07 0.69 -2.40
N TRP A 67 -12.83 1.82 -3.06
CA TRP A 67 -12.05 2.91 -2.48
C TRP A 67 -12.67 3.47 -1.21
N ARG A 68 -13.99 3.71 -1.21
CA ARG A 68 -14.71 4.26 -0.07
C ARG A 68 -14.69 3.35 1.16
N VAL A 69 -14.48 2.05 0.99
CA VAL A 69 -14.25 1.12 2.11
C VAL A 69 -12.95 1.43 2.84
N LEU A 70 -11.89 1.76 2.09
CA LEU A 70 -10.57 2.05 2.64
C LEU A 70 -10.46 3.50 3.13
N ASP A 71 -10.97 4.45 2.35
CA ASP A 71 -11.00 5.90 2.64
C ASP A 71 -12.15 6.25 3.60
N GLY A 72 -12.26 5.50 4.70
CA GLY A 72 -13.35 5.62 5.66
C GLY A 72 -13.35 6.97 6.38
N ASP A 73 -12.19 7.61 6.50
CA ASP A 73 -12.02 8.94 7.08
C ASP A 73 -12.21 10.08 6.07
N ALA A 74 -12.40 9.76 4.79
CA ALA A 74 -12.50 10.71 3.68
C ALA A 74 -11.29 11.66 3.56
N SER A 75 -10.10 11.20 3.94
CA SER A 75 -8.84 11.94 3.76
C SER A 75 -8.44 12.09 2.29
N GLY A 76 -8.99 11.24 1.41
CA GLY A 76 -8.72 11.24 -0.02
C GLY A 76 -7.42 10.52 -0.40
N VAL A 77 -6.81 9.81 0.55
CA VAL A 77 -5.63 8.96 0.35
C VAL A 77 -5.75 7.71 1.21
N ILE A 78 -5.20 6.58 0.76
CA ILE A 78 -5.16 5.36 1.57
C ILE A 78 -3.75 5.18 2.15
N THR A 79 -3.67 4.89 3.44
CA THR A 79 -2.44 4.53 4.14
C THR A 79 -2.26 3.01 4.22
N MET A 80 -1.04 2.55 4.53
CA MET A 80 -0.79 1.12 4.74
C MET A 80 -1.69 0.54 5.84
N ARG A 81 -1.99 1.34 6.88
CA ARG A 81 -2.82 0.90 8.00
C ARG A 81 -4.28 0.68 7.60
N GLU A 82 -4.81 1.47 6.67
CA GLU A 82 -6.16 1.27 6.12
C GLU A 82 -6.20 0.09 5.14
N TYR A 83 -5.16 -0.07 4.32
CA TYR A 83 -5.07 -1.15 3.34
C TYR A 83 -4.84 -2.54 3.98
N ASP A 84 -3.85 -2.64 4.87
CA ASP A 84 -3.44 -3.87 5.53
C ASP A 84 -2.76 -3.59 6.89
N PRO A 85 -3.53 -3.55 8.00
CA PRO A 85 -3.00 -3.29 9.34
C PRO A 85 -1.81 -4.17 9.75
N PRO A 86 -1.80 -5.50 9.50
CA PRO A 86 -0.65 -6.35 9.86
C PRO A 86 0.64 -5.94 9.14
N SER A 87 0.56 -5.55 7.86
CA SER A 87 1.71 -5.03 7.13
C SER A 87 2.19 -3.69 7.68
N ALA A 88 1.27 -2.82 8.14
CA ALA A 88 1.63 -1.56 8.78
C ALA A 88 2.39 -1.79 10.10
N GLU A 89 1.91 -2.70 10.95
CA GLU A 89 2.56 -3.07 12.22
C GLU A 89 3.94 -3.69 11.99
N LEU A 90 4.08 -4.53 10.96
CA LEU A 90 5.37 -5.10 10.59
C LEU A 90 6.40 -4.02 10.18
N LEU A 91 5.99 -3.04 9.37
CA LEU A 91 6.87 -1.94 8.96
C LEU A 91 7.20 -1.00 10.12
N GLU A 92 6.23 -0.71 10.99
CA GLU A 92 6.41 0.11 12.19
C GLU A 92 7.39 -0.54 13.16
N SER A 93 7.21 -1.82 13.47
CA SER A 93 8.13 -2.56 14.35
C SER A 93 9.56 -2.66 13.79
N PHE A 94 9.72 -2.83 12.48
CA PHE A 94 11.04 -2.78 11.84
C PHE A 94 11.69 -1.40 11.96
N LYS A 95 10.91 -0.33 11.72
CA LYS A 95 11.37 1.05 11.88
C LYS A 95 11.81 1.33 13.31
N ASP A 96 11.00 0.95 14.30
CA ASP A 96 11.32 1.14 15.72
C ASP A 96 12.59 0.40 16.12
N TRP A 97 12.75 -0.84 15.64
CA TRP A 97 13.98 -1.61 15.85
C TRP A 97 15.19 -0.90 15.23
N ALA A 98 15.08 -0.41 13.99
CA ALA A 98 16.17 0.27 13.31
C ALA A 98 16.53 1.60 13.99
N ASP A 99 15.53 2.38 14.40
CA ASP A 99 15.72 3.64 15.12
C ASP A 99 16.37 3.38 16.50
N THR A 100 15.95 2.34 17.22
CA THR A 100 16.51 1.98 18.54
C THR A 100 17.96 1.49 18.47
N ASN A 101 18.30 0.67 17.47
CA ASN A 101 19.61 0.02 17.40
C ASN A 101 20.65 0.79 16.59
N PHE A 102 20.22 1.63 15.64
CA PHE A 102 21.11 2.33 14.71
C PHE A 102 20.85 3.84 14.63
N GLY A 103 19.81 4.36 15.29
CA GLY A 103 19.44 5.78 15.29
C GLY A 103 18.60 6.21 14.08
N SER A 104 18.56 5.43 13.00
CA SER A 104 17.59 5.58 11.90
C SER A 104 17.60 4.37 10.98
N VAL A 105 16.53 4.20 10.18
CA VAL A 105 16.49 3.23 9.06
C VAL A 105 17.65 3.42 8.08
N LYS A 106 18.05 4.66 7.78
CA LYS A 106 19.18 4.95 6.88
C LYS A 106 20.52 4.48 7.44
N LEU A 107 20.76 4.72 8.74
CA LEU A 107 21.98 4.26 9.41
C LEU A 107 22.00 2.74 9.56
N CYS A 108 20.86 2.13 9.84
CA CYS A 108 20.70 0.68 9.81
C CYS A 108 21.12 0.12 8.44
N PHE A 109 20.54 0.64 7.35
CA PHE A 109 20.89 0.20 6.00
C PHE A 109 22.38 0.36 5.70
N ASN A 110 22.98 1.53 5.97
CA ASN A 110 24.41 1.75 5.74
C ASN A 110 25.31 0.81 6.54
N THR A 111 24.86 0.37 7.72
CA THR A 111 25.61 -0.58 8.56
C THR A 111 25.51 -2.00 8.00
N LEU A 112 24.35 -2.38 7.44
CA LEU A 112 24.13 -3.68 6.82
C LEU A 112 24.76 -3.78 5.42
N ASP A 113 24.76 -2.69 4.66
CA ASP A 113 25.36 -2.54 3.32
C ASP A 113 26.86 -2.23 3.44
N GLY A 114 27.60 -3.17 4.04
CA GLY A 114 29.02 -3.02 4.36
C GLY A 114 29.94 -2.93 3.13
N ASP A 115 29.47 -3.38 1.96
CA ASP A 115 30.19 -3.25 0.69
C ASP A 115 29.79 -1.98 -0.10
N HIS A 116 28.82 -1.21 0.41
CA HIS A 116 28.27 -0.01 -0.21
C HIS A 116 27.74 -0.24 -1.62
N SER A 117 27.21 -1.44 -1.89
CA SER A 117 26.58 -1.78 -3.15
C SER A 117 25.23 -1.08 -3.35
N GLY A 118 24.66 -0.53 -2.27
CA GLY A 118 23.30 -0.02 -2.26
C GLY A 118 22.28 -1.14 -2.16
N SER A 119 22.67 -2.33 -1.70
CA SER A 119 21.79 -3.50 -1.54
C SER A 119 22.27 -4.39 -0.40
N VAL A 120 21.33 -4.99 0.33
CA VAL A 120 21.65 -6.00 1.36
C VAL A 120 21.27 -7.38 0.83
N THR A 121 22.26 -8.25 0.71
CA THR A 121 22.08 -9.67 0.36
C THR A 121 22.38 -10.56 1.55
N PHE A 122 21.82 -11.77 1.56
CA PHE A 122 22.09 -12.81 2.57
C PHE A 122 23.44 -13.51 2.35
#